data_AF-A0A960ILL9-F1
#
_entry.id   AF-A0A960ILL9-F1
#
_cell.length_a   1.000
_cell.length_b   1.000
_cell.length_c   1.000
_cell.angle_alpha   90.00
_cell.angle_beta   90.00
_cell.angle_gamma   90.00
#
_symmetry.space_group_name_H-M   'P 1'
#
loop_
_entity.id
_entity.type
_entity.pdbx_description
1 polymer ?
#
loop_
_entity_poly.entity_id
_entity_poly.type
_entity_poly.pdbx_seq_one_letter_code
_entity_poly.pdbx_strand_id
1 'polypeptide(L)'
;HRRTYIGAFPGQIVQMMKKAGTVNPVFLLDEVDKMSMDFRGDPSAALLEVLDPAQNHAFVDHYLDVEYDLSKVMFIATANIADPIPAPLKDRMEVIQLSGYTLNEKLAIAKQFLVPKQLKAHGLDSGRVTFEDEALRTLIESYTREAGVRNLEREVASICRKIARKIVGGPQDERGEVEVAVDVDAVGSFLGKARFRPWRATEKPEVGVSTGLAWTAFGGEILETEVSLMRGSGKLILTGKLGEVMQESARAAVSYLRSRADLLGIDPEFSDKHDLHIHVPEGAIPKDGPSAGITMATALVSAVSKSPVRRDVAMTGEITLRGKVLPVGGIKDKALAAFRAGINELILPRENEKDLEDVPAEVRDVLQVHFVESMDEVLRLALAGELASKGGDERELPSTSSEPPMGSGSLAH
;
A
#
# COMPACT_ATOMS: atom_id res chain seq x y z
N HIS A 1 -1.45 18.56 -36.53
CA HIS A 1 -1.31 18.38 -37.99
C HIS A 1 -0.98 19.72 -38.62
N ARG A 2 -0.27 19.75 -39.76
CA ARG A 2 -0.19 21.00 -40.55
C ARG A 2 -1.51 21.26 -41.26
N ARG A 3 -1.85 22.53 -41.47
CA ARG A 3 -3.10 22.95 -42.15
C ARG A 3 -3.27 22.38 -43.56
N THR A 4 -2.19 21.93 -44.18
CA THR A 4 -2.14 21.38 -45.54
C THR A 4 -2.72 19.97 -45.68
N TYR A 5 -2.99 19.25 -44.58
CA TYR A 5 -3.58 17.90 -44.64
C TYR A 5 -5.11 17.95 -44.68
N ILE A 6 -5.71 17.15 -45.56
CA ILE A 6 -7.16 16.95 -45.60
C ILE A 6 -7.60 16.28 -44.29
N GLY A 7 -8.55 16.89 -43.57
CA GLY A 7 -8.97 16.43 -42.24
C GLY A 7 -8.02 16.85 -41.11
N ALA A 8 -7.16 17.84 -41.32
CA ALA A 8 -6.34 18.40 -40.26
C ALA A 8 -7.22 19.12 -39.21
N PHE A 9 -6.93 18.83 -37.94
CA PHE A 9 -7.50 19.51 -36.79
C PHE A 9 -6.38 20.13 -35.95
N PRO A 10 -6.66 21.24 -35.22
CA PRO A 10 -5.78 21.74 -34.17
C PRO A 10 -5.47 20.68 -33.12
N GLY A 11 -4.35 20.81 -32.43
CA GLY A 11 -4.02 19.98 -31.27
C GLY A 11 -5.06 20.08 -30.16
N GLN A 12 -5.06 19.09 -29.26
CA GLN A 12 -6.05 19.01 -28.18
C GLN A 12 -6.01 20.25 -27.26
N ILE A 13 -4.83 20.80 -26.98
CA ILE A 13 -4.66 22.00 -26.16
C ILE A 13 -5.48 23.17 -26.72
N VAL A 14 -5.30 23.47 -28.01
CA VAL A 14 -6.04 24.54 -28.70
C VAL A 14 -7.54 24.28 -28.72
N GLN A 15 -7.94 23.02 -28.96
CA GLN A 15 -9.36 22.66 -28.94
C GLN A 15 -9.99 22.87 -27.55
N MET A 16 -9.26 22.52 -26.49
CA MET A 16 -9.72 22.71 -25.11
C MET A 16 -9.73 24.18 -24.71
N MET A 17 -8.75 25.00 -25.16
CA MET A 17 -8.77 26.45 -24.96
C MET A 17 -10.01 27.08 -25.60
N LYS A 18 -10.31 26.70 -26.84
CA LYS A 18 -11.52 27.13 -27.53
C LYS A 18 -12.79 26.71 -26.78
N LYS A 19 -12.84 25.49 -26.25
CA LYS A 19 -13.98 24.98 -25.48
C LYS A 19 -14.14 25.68 -24.13
N ALA A 20 -13.03 26.02 -23.47
CA ALA A 20 -13.03 26.73 -22.20
C ALA A 20 -13.50 28.18 -22.34
N GLY A 21 -13.25 28.82 -23.49
CA GLY A 21 -13.72 30.17 -23.78
C GLY A 21 -13.07 31.26 -22.91
N THR A 22 -11.96 30.94 -22.23
CA THR A 22 -11.18 31.86 -21.40
C THR A 22 -9.68 31.65 -21.62
N VAL A 23 -8.88 32.65 -21.29
CA VAL A 23 -7.41 32.66 -21.43
C VAL A 23 -6.68 32.12 -20.21
N ASN A 24 -7.36 31.95 -19.07
CA ASN A 24 -6.81 31.43 -17.82
C ASN A 24 -7.57 30.20 -17.27
N PRO A 25 -7.84 29.16 -18.07
CA PRO A 25 -8.50 27.96 -17.59
C PRO A 25 -7.57 27.12 -16.69
N VAL A 26 -8.18 26.20 -15.95
CA VAL A 26 -7.48 25.09 -15.28
C VAL A 26 -7.54 23.87 -16.20
N PHE A 27 -6.38 23.34 -16.56
CA PHE A 27 -6.25 22.14 -17.38
C PHE A 27 -5.82 20.96 -16.52
N LEU A 28 -6.59 19.88 -16.58
CA LEU A 28 -6.24 18.60 -15.98
C LEU A 28 -5.65 17.68 -17.06
N LEU A 29 -4.37 17.34 -16.92
CA LEU A 29 -3.66 16.35 -17.73
C LEU A 29 -3.71 15.02 -16.97
N ASP A 30 -4.60 14.12 -17.38
CA ASP A 30 -4.86 12.86 -16.68
C ASP A 30 -3.92 11.73 -17.16
N GLU A 31 -3.43 10.91 -16.23
CA GLU A 31 -2.61 9.71 -16.48
C GLU A 31 -1.33 9.98 -17.31
N VAL A 32 -0.55 11.00 -16.94
CA VAL A 32 0.70 11.37 -17.65
C VAL A 32 1.79 10.30 -17.55
N ASP A 33 1.68 9.37 -16.60
CA ASP A 33 2.54 8.20 -16.45
C ASP A 33 2.36 7.15 -17.55
N LYS A 34 1.25 7.20 -18.31
CA LYS A 34 0.95 6.25 -19.39
C LYS A 34 1.34 6.75 -20.77
N MET A 35 2.10 7.84 -20.86
CA MET A 35 2.57 8.35 -22.13
C MET A 35 3.55 7.38 -22.78
N SER A 36 3.18 6.82 -23.93
CA SER A 36 4.04 5.96 -24.75
C SER A 36 4.77 6.78 -25.81
N MET A 37 6.03 6.44 -26.05
CA MET A 37 6.73 6.87 -27.27
C MET A 37 6.22 6.03 -28.44
N ASP A 38 5.33 6.60 -29.24
CA ASP A 38 4.88 5.95 -30.46
C ASP A 38 5.70 6.42 -31.67
N PHE A 39 5.68 5.62 -32.75
CA PHE A 39 6.36 5.87 -34.04
C PHE A 39 6.07 7.25 -34.71
N ARG A 40 5.19 8.08 -34.15
CA ARG A 40 4.75 9.38 -34.69
C ARG A 40 5.39 10.59 -34.01
N GLY A 41 6.25 10.40 -33.03
CA GLY A 41 6.97 11.46 -32.31
C GLY A 41 6.91 11.29 -30.80
N ASP A 42 7.65 12.13 -30.08
CA ASP A 42 7.69 12.12 -28.62
C ASP A 42 6.64 13.10 -28.04
N PRO A 43 5.50 12.61 -27.51
CA PRO A 43 4.48 13.48 -26.91
C PRO A 43 5.00 14.22 -25.67
N SER A 44 6.07 13.73 -25.02
CA SER A 44 6.66 14.42 -23.87
C SER A 44 7.34 15.73 -24.27
N ALA A 45 7.92 15.80 -25.47
CA ALA A 45 8.51 17.03 -26.01
C ALA A 45 7.46 18.12 -26.25
N ALA A 46 6.29 17.75 -26.76
CA ALA A 46 5.18 18.68 -26.95
C ALA A 46 4.62 19.19 -25.61
N LEU A 47 4.59 18.34 -24.58
CA LEU A 47 4.19 18.76 -23.24
C LEU A 47 5.23 19.65 -22.56
N LEU A 48 6.52 19.44 -22.81
CA LEU A 48 7.56 20.32 -22.30
C LEU A 48 7.39 21.75 -22.81
N GLU A 49 7.07 21.93 -24.10
CA GLU A 49 6.80 23.26 -24.67
C GLU A 49 5.60 23.95 -24.00
N VAL A 50 4.56 23.19 -23.70
CA VAL A 50 3.32 23.69 -23.07
C VAL A 50 3.50 23.97 -21.57
N LEU A 51 4.27 23.14 -20.87
CA LEU A 51 4.43 23.20 -19.42
C LEU A 51 5.62 24.05 -18.97
N ASP A 52 6.61 24.31 -19.83
CA ASP A 52 7.75 25.16 -19.50
C ASP A 52 7.31 26.65 -19.46
N PRO A 53 7.35 27.32 -18.30
CA PRO A 53 7.01 28.74 -18.18
C PRO A 53 7.87 29.66 -19.06
N ALA A 54 9.06 29.21 -19.48
CA ALA A 54 9.92 29.96 -20.37
C ALA A 54 9.49 29.89 -21.85
N GLN A 55 8.65 28.93 -22.24
CA GLN A 55 8.27 28.69 -23.65
C GLN A 55 6.77 28.84 -23.90
N ASN A 56 5.93 28.58 -22.90
CA ASN A 56 4.48 28.47 -23.07
C ASN A 56 3.77 29.77 -23.53
N HIS A 57 4.42 30.94 -23.39
CA HIS A 57 3.89 32.21 -23.90
C HIS A 57 3.92 32.31 -25.44
N ALA A 58 4.74 31.50 -26.09
CA ALA A 58 4.94 31.46 -27.54
C ALA A 58 4.66 30.08 -28.13
N PHE A 59 3.76 29.30 -27.51
CA PHE A 59 3.43 27.95 -27.98
C PHE A 59 2.89 27.97 -29.42
N VAL A 60 3.41 27.10 -30.29
CA VAL A 60 3.01 27.04 -31.70
C VAL A 60 2.31 25.72 -32.04
N ASP A 61 0.99 25.79 -32.24
CA ASP A 61 0.26 24.66 -32.81
C ASP A 61 0.44 24.62 -34.34
N HIS A 62 0.88 23.48 -34.87
CA HIS A 62 1.16 23.31 -36.30
C HIS A 62 -0.05 23.56 -37.23
N TYR A 63 -1.28 23.52 -36.71
CA TYR A 63 -2.48 23.81 -37.48
C TYR A 63 -2.79 25.31 -37.51
N LEU A 64 -2.61 25.99 -36.38
CA LEU A 64 -2.81 27.43 -36.25
C LEU A 64 -1.70 28.23 -36.93
N ASP A 65 -0.46 27.72 -36.84
CA ASP A 65 0.75 28.35 -37.40
C ASP A 65 0.97 29.79 -36.90
N VAL A 66 0.51 30.06 -35.68
CA VAL A 66 0.70 31.32 -34.94
C VAL A 66 0.99 31.00 -33.48
N GLU A 67 1.75 31.88 -32.83
CA GLU A 67 2.01 31.80 -31.39
C GLU A 67 0.71 31.98 -30.60
N TYR A 68 0.53 31.15 -29.57
CA TYR A 68 -0.60 31.22 -28.66
C TYR A 68 -0.11 31.22 -27.21
N ASP A 69 -0.45 32.28 -26.48
CA ASP A 69 0.01 32.46 -25.09
C ASP A 69 -0.76 31.55 -24.12
N LEU A 70 -0.06 30.56 -23.57
CA LEU A 70 -0.56 29.64 -22.54
C LEU A 70 -0.04 30.00 -21.13
N SER A 71 0.69 31.10 -20.95
CA SER A 71 1.32 31.46 -19.67
C SER A 71 0.34 31.67 -18.51
N LYS A 72 -0.94 31.95 -18.81
CA LYS A 72 -2.01 32.14 -17.83
C LYS A 72 -2.80 30.87 -17.51
N VAL A 73 -2.52 29.76 -18.20
CA VAL A 73 -3.18 28.47 -17.98
C VAL A 73 -2.58 27.80 -16.75
N MET A 74 -3.43 27.34 -15.83
CA MET A 74 -2.99 26.52 -14.71
C MET A 74 -3.06 25.05 -15.10
N PHE A 75 -1.93 24.36 -15.12
CA PHE A 75 -1.87 22.92 -15.42
C PHE A 75 -1.81 22.11 -14.13
N ILE A 76 -2.63 21.07 -14.06
CA ILE A 76 -2.59 20.04 -13.02
C ILE A 76 -2.41 18.70 -13.74
N ALA A 77 -1.38 17.95 -13.38
CA ALA A 77 -1.14 16.62 -13.93
C ALA A 77 -1.46 15.54 -12.88
N THR A 78 -2.01 14.42 -13.32
CA THR A 78 -2.21 13.22 -12.48
C THR A 78 -1.35 12.07 -13.01
N ALA A 79 -0.82 11.28 -12.09
CA ALA A 79 -0.08 10.06 -12.39
C ALA A 79 -0.31 9.05 -11.27
N ASN A 80 -0.35 7.75 -11.61
CA ASN A 80 -0.43 6.70 -10.59
C ASN A 80 0.97 6.34 -10.08
N ILE A 81 1.98 6.35 -10.96
CA ILE A 81 3.37 6.08 -10.62
C ILE A 81 4.22 7.23 -11.14
N ALA A 82 5.12 7.77 -10.31
CA ALA A 82 5.97 8.89 -10.71
C ALA A 82 7.19 8.45 -11.55
N ASP A 83 7.65 7.21 -11.40
CA ASP A 83 8.88 6.70 -12.03
C ASP A 83 8.85 6.67 -13.57
N PRO A 84 7.71 6.32 -14.23
CA PRO A 84 7.62 6.37 -15.69
C PRO A 84 7.67 7.79 -16.28
N ILE A 85 7.47 8.83 -15.46
CA ILE A 85 7.41 10.21 -15.94
C ILE A 85 8.82 10.67 -16.35
N PRO A 86 9.02 11.20 -17.57
CA PRO A 86 10.31 11.72 -18.00
C PRO A 86 10.89 12.76 -17.03
N ALA A 87 12.16 12.61 -16.65
CA ALA A 87 12.85 13.52 -15.73
C ALA A 87 12.71 15.02 -16.11
N PRO A 88 12.80 15.41 -17.41
CA PRO A 88 12.62 16.82 -17.79
C PRO A 88 11.25 17.40 -17.43
N LEU A 89 10.20 16.58 -17.47
CA LEU A 89 8.85 17.00 -17.06
C LEU A 89 8.76 17.07 -15.53
N LYS A 90 9.32 16.08 -14.84
CA LYS A 90 9.31 16.01 -13.37
C LYS A 90 10.02 17.21 -12.74
N ASP A 91 11.13 17.67 -13.31
CA ASP A 91 11.89 18.85 -12.84
C ASP A 91 11.11 20.17 -12.99
N ARG A 92 10.05 20.18 -13.82
CA ARG A 92 9.16 21.33 -14.05
C ARG A 92 7.84 21.23 -13.28
N MET A 93 7.68 20.22 -12.43
CA MET A 93 6.44 19.94 -11.70
C MET A 93 6.68 19.99 -10.19
N GLU A 94 5.69 20.48 -9.47
CA GLU A 94 5.59 20.25 -8.04
C GLU A 94 4.85 18.92 -7.81
N VAL A 95 5.52 17.94 -7.21
CA VAL A 95 4.94 16.62 -6.99
C VAL A 95 4.21 16.59 -5.65
N ILE A 96 2.89 16.47 -5.70
CA ILE A 96 2.05 16.28 -4.51
C ILE A 96 1.63 14.81 -4.45
N GLN A 97 2.14 14.07 -3.46
CA GLN A 97 1.79 12.66 -3.27
C GLN A 97 0.49 12.52 -2.50
N LEU A 98 -0.49 11.85 -3.11
CA LEU A 98 -1.76 11.51 -2.47
C LEU A 98 -1.72 10.04 -2.04
N SER A 99 -1.79 9.79 -0.73
CA SER A 99 -1.87 8.45 -0.18
C SER A 99 -3.29 7.88 -0.29
N GLY A 100 -3.41 6.57 -0.10
CA GLY A 100 -4.70 5.91 0.07
C GLY A 100 -5.46 6.39 1.31
N TYR A 101 -6.75 6.04 1.37
CA TYR A 101 -7.63 6.40 2.48
C TYR A 101 -7.61 5.36 3.60
N THR A 102 -7.71 5.81 4.85
CA THR A 102 -8.01 4.96 6.02
C THR A 102 -9.45 4.46 5.97
N LEU A 103 -9.79 3.47 6.80
CA LEU A 103 -11.18 2.97 6.88
C LEU A 103 -12.15 4.08 7.28
N ASN A 104 -11.77 4.92 8.24
CA ASN A 104 -12.59 6.03 8.71
C ASN A 104 -12.75 7.11 7.64
N GLU A 105 -11.67 7.44 6.92
CA GLU A 105 -11.72 8.37 5.78
C GLU A 105 -12.65 7.83 4.67
N LYS A 106 -12.55 6.54 4.32
CA LYS A 106 -13.46 5.92 3.34
C LYS A 106 -14.91 5.94 3.80
N LEU A 107 -15.17 5.67 5.07
CA LEU A 107 -16.52 5.75 5.65
C LEU A 107 -17.07 7.17 5.55
N ALA A 108 -16.27 8.18 5.90
CA ALA A 108 -16.66 9.59 5.78
C ALA A 108 -16.93 9.97 4.32
N ILE A 109 -16.06 9.58 3.38
CA ILE A 109 -16.22 9.83 1.94
C ILE A 109 -17.49 9.14 1.41
N ALA A 110 -17.75 7.91 1.83
CA ALA A 110 -18.94 7.17 1.44
C ALA A 110 -20.21 7.89 1.89
N LYS A 111 -20.28 8.31 3.16
CA LYS A 111 -21.44 9.01 3.72
C LYS A 111 -21.65 10.39 3.11
N GLN A 112 -20.59 11.16 2.95
CA GLN A 112 -20.69 12.56 2.50
C GLN A 112 -20.88 12.68 0.98
N PHE A 113 -20.28 11.78 0.19
CA PHE A 113 -20.21 11.94 -1.27
C PHE A 113 -20.78 10.76 -2.03
N LEU A 114 -20.33 9.53 -1.76
CA LEU A 114 -20.66 8.38 -2.63
C LEU A 114 -22.13 7.97 -2.52
N VAL A 115 -22.65 7.81 -1.30
CA VAL A 115 -24.04 7.41 -1.06
C VAL A 115 -25.01 8.46 -1.63
N PRO A 116 -24.90 9.77 -1.30
CA PRO A 116 -25.78 10.79 -1.89
C PRO A 116 -25.72 10.85 -3.41
N LYS A 117 -24.51 10.76 -3.99
CA LYS A 117 -24.31 10.75 -5.44
C LYS A 117 -25.01 9.56 -6.10
N GLN A 118 -24.86 8.36 -5.54
CA GLN A 118 -25.42 7.14 -6.10
C GLN A 118 -26.94 7.05 -5.91
N LEU A 119 -27.48 7.53 -4.80
CA LEU A 119 -28.93 7.65 -4.60
C LEU A 119 -29.55 8.55 -5.68
N LYS A 120 -28.99 9.76 -5.86
CA LYS A 120 -29.44 10.70 -6.89
C LYS A 120 -29.34 10.12 -8.30
N ALA A 121 -28.22 9.48 -8.64
CA ALA A 121 -28.01 8.88 -9.97
C ALA A 121 -29.01 7.74 -10.29
N HIS A 122 -29.55 7.08 -9.26
CA HIS A 122 -30.54 6.01 -9.41
C HIS A 122 -31.97 6.47 -9.11
N GLY A 123 -32.21 7.77 -8.94
CA GLY A 123 -33.54 8.33 -8.66
C GLY A 123 -34.13 7.91 -7.31
N LEU A 124 -33.28 7.57 -6.34
CA LEU A 124 -33.68 7.22 -4.99
C LEU A 124 -33.69 8.46 -4.10
N ASP A 125 -34.76 8.63 -3.33
CA ASP A 125 -34.89 9.71 -2.37
C ASP A 125 -34.01 9.44 -1.14
N SER A 126 -33.15 10.40 -0.79
CA SER A 126 -32.21 10.30 0.33
C SER A 126 -32.89 10.17 1.70
N GLY A 127 -34.16 10.58 1.82
CA GLY A 127 -34.95 10.35 3.04
C GLY A 127 -35.47 8.92 3.17
N ARG A 128 -35.53 8.16 2.07
CA ARG A 128 -36.15 6.83 2.04
C ARG A 128 -35.16 5.68 2.07
N VAL A 129 -33.90 5.94 1.71
CA VAL A 129 -32.85 4.92 1.70
C VAL A 129 -31.69 5.40 2.56
N THR A 130 -31.47 4.71 3.68
CA THR A 130 -30.40 5.02 4.63
C THR A 130 -29.39 3.89 4.66
N PHE A 131 -28.10 4.25 4.61
CA PHE A 131 -27.02 3.29 4.80
C PHE A 131 -26.52 3.41 6.24
N GLU A 132 -26.53 2.31 6.97
CA GLU A 132 -25.94 2.26 8.30
C GLU A 132 -24.41 2.26 8.22
N ASP A 133 -23.76 2.81 9.24
CA ASP A 133 -22.30 2.89 9.29
C ASP A 133 -21.66 1.50 9.27
N GLU A 134 -22.24 0.52 9.96
CA GLU A 134 -21.77 -0.87 9.97
C GLU A 134 -21.91 -1.56 8.60
N ALA A 135 -22.95 -1.23 7.83
CA ALA A 135 -23.10 -1.73 6.47
C ALA A 135 -22.00 -1.16 5.55
N LEU A 136 -21.71 0.13 5.67
CA LEU A 136 -20.62 0.78 4.93
C LEU A 136 -19.25 0.24 5.33
N ARG A 137 -18.99 0.01 6.63
CA ARG A 137 -17.76 -0.66 7.10
C ARG A 137 -17.63 -2.05 6.49
N THR A 138 -18.70 -2.84 6.52
CA THR A 138 -18.75 -4.18 5.91
C THR A 138 -18.42 -4.13 4.42
N LEU A 139 -18.96 -3.15 3.68
CA LEU A 139 -18.62 -2.96 2.26
C LEU A 139 -17.14 -2.69 2.06
N ILE A 140 -16.57 -1.78 2.86
CA ILE A 140 -15.16 -1.40 2.77
C ILE A 140 -14.27 -2.61 3.04
N GLU A 141 -14.52 -3.39 4.10
CA GLU A 141 -13.64 -4.47 4.55
C GLU A 141 -13.84 -5.79 3.80
N SER A 142 -15.09 -6.14 3.46
CA SER A 142 -15.45 -7.49 2.99
C SER A 142 -15.79 -7.55 1.49
N TYR A 143 -16.04 -6.41 0.86
CA TYR A 143 -16.43 -6.34 -0.55
C TYR A 143 -15.49 -5.50 -1.42
N THR A 144 -14.53 -4.78 -0.83
CA THR A 144 -13.51 -4.01 -1.55
C THR A 144 -12.09 -4.33 -1.06
N ARG A 145 -11.10 -4.23 -1.95
CA ARG A 145 -9.65 -4.28 -1.63
C ARG A 145 -8.93 -3.31 -2.56
N GLU A 146 -8.77 -2.07 -2.11
CA GLU A 146 -8.16 -0.96 -2.85
C GLU A 146 -7.69 0.13 -1.86
N ALA A 147 -6.77 1.01 -2.25
CA ALA A 147 -6.45 2.23 -1.49
C ALA A 147 -7.51 3.34 -1.68
N GLY A 148 -8.10 3.44 -2.88
CA GLY A 148 -9.12 4.42 -3.22
C GLY A 148 -10.54 4.02 -2.82
N VAL A 149 -11.52 4.60 -3.50
CA VAL A 149 -12.97 4.36 -3.26
C VAL A 149 -13.74 3.97 -4.53
N ARG A 150 -13.04 3.52 -5.58
CA ARG A 150 -13.65 3.27 -6.89
C ARG A 150 -14.53 2.02 -6.88
N ASN A 151 -14.05 0.93 -6.28
CA ASN A 151 -14.85 -0.27 -6.08
C ASN A 151 -15.92 -0.03 -5.00
N LEU A 152 -15.61 0.75 -3.95
CA LEU A 152 -16.62 1.15 -2.96
C LEU A 152 -17.82 1.85 -3.62
N GLU A 153 -17.57 2.83 -4.50
CA GLU A 153 -18.63 3.51 -5.26
C GLU A 153 -19.43 2.52 -6.14
N ARG A 154 -18.77 1.55 -6.77
CA ARG A 154 -19.42 0.52 -7.59
C ARG A 154 -20.32 -0.41 -6.78
N GLU A 155 -19.90 -0.82 -5.59
CA GLU A 155 -20.71 -1.67 -4.71
C GLU A 155 -21.91 -0.90 -4.16
N VAL A 156 -21.73 0.36 -3.74
CA VAL A 156 -22.84 1.25 -3.36
C VAL A 156 -23.83 1.43 -4.52
N ALA A 157 -23.34 1.70 -5.74
CA ALA A 157 -24.19 1.79 -6.94
C ALA A 157 -24.96 0.49 -7.22
N SER A 158 -24.33 -0.67 -6.98
CA SER A 158 -24.95 -1.97 -7.17
C SER A 158 -26.08 -2.22 -6.18
N ILE A 159 -25.91 -1.82 -4.91
CA ILE A 159 -26.97 -1.85 -3.90
C ILE A 159 -28.11 -0.92 -4.30
N CYS A 160 -27.84 0.35 -4.63
CA CYS A 160 -28.84 1.32 -5.07
C CYS A 160 -29.67 0.78 -6.25
N ARG A 161 -29.02 0.15 -7.24
CA ARG A 161 -29.71 -0.46 -8.39
C ARG A 161 -30.61 -1.64 -8.00
N LYS A 162 -30.24 -2.41 -6.98
CA LYS A 162 -31.06 -3.53 -6.48
C LYS A 162 -32.25 -3.02 -5.66
N ILE A 163 -32.06 -1.98 -4.87
CA ILE A 163 -33.13 -1.28 -4.15
C ILE A 163 -34.13 -0.69 -5.13
N ALA A 164 -33.68 0.06 -6.13
CA ALA A 164 -34.53 0.63 -7.17
C ALA A 164 -35.36 -0.44 -7.89
N ARG A 165 -34.75 -1.59 -8.22
CA ARG A 165 -35.47 -2.73 -8.82
C ARG A 165 -36.52 -3.34 -7.88
N LYS A 166 -36.23 -3.47 -6.58
CA LYS A 166 -37.21 -3.95 -5.59
C LYS A 166 -38.39 -2.98 -5.45
N ILE A 167 -38.14 -1.68 -5.44
CA ILE A 167 -39.19 -0.65 -5.34
C ILE A 167 -40.12 -0.67 -6.57
N VAL A 168 -39.56 -0.83 -7.77
CA VAL A 168 -40.36 -0.90 -9.02
C VAL A 168 -41.10 -2.24 -9.17
N GLY A 169 -40.52 -3.33 -8.70
CA GLY A 169 -41.05 -4.69 -8.90
C GLY A 169 -41.87 -5.27 -7.74
N GLY A 170 -41.94 -4.60 -6.58
CA GLY A 170 -42.68 -5.07 -5.40
C GLY A 170 -44.16 -4.72 -5.45
N PRO A 171 -45.03 -5.45 -4.71
CA PRO A 171 -46.38 -4.97 -4.45
C PRO A 171 -46.29 -3.60 -3.76
N GLN A 172 -46.90 -2.58 -4.36
CA GLN A 172 -47.04 -1.29 -3.70
C GLN A 172 -47.88 -1.53 -2.44
N ASP A 173 -47.29 -1.33 -1.26
CA ASP A 173 -48.11 -1.05 -0.08
C ASP A 173 -49.04 0.10 -0.43
N GLU A 174 -50.26 0.08 0.10
CA GLU A 174 -51.36 1.02 -0.22
C GLU A 174 -51.02 2.51 0.06
N ARG A 175 -49.80 2.78 0.55
CA ARG A 175 -49.21 4.11 0.81
C ARG A 175 -48.01 4.49 -0.07
N GLY A 176 -47.44 3.58 -0.88
CA GLY A 176 -46.32 3.89 -1.78
C GLY A 176 -45.00 4.28 -1.09
N GLU A 177 -44.82 3.90 0.17
CA GLU A 177 -43.74 4.34 1.06
C GLU A 177 -42.94 3.13 1.55
N VAL A 178 -41.86 2.77 0.85
CA VAL A 178 -40.90 1.77 1.35
C VAL A 178 -39.65 2.51 1.79
N GLU A 179 -39.47 2.64 3.10
CA GLU A 179 -38.19 3.01 3.69
C GLU A 179 -37.27 1.78 3.71
N VAL A 180 -36.04 1.94 3.22
CA VAL A 180 -35.04 0.87 3.12
C VAL A 180 -33.81 1.28 3.90
N ALA A 181 -33.66 0.69 5.09
CA ALA A 181 -32.38 0.70 5.80
C ALA A 181 -31.48 -0.39 5.21
N VAL A 182 -30.24 -0.02 4.87
CA VAL A 182 -29.20 -0.94 4.44
C VAL A 182 -28.32 -1.23 5.65
N ASP A 183 -28.59 -2.36 6.29
CA ASP A 183 -27.80 -2.96 7.36
C ASP A 183 -26.82 -4.02 6.82
N VAL A 184 -26.08 -4.67 7.71
CA VAL A 184 -25.06 -5.70 7.36
C VAL A 184 -25.69 -6.90 6.64
N ASP A 185 -26.87 -7.35 7.09
CA ASP A 185 -27.57 -8.49 6.48
C ASP A 185 -28.09 -8.14 5.08
N ALA A 186 -28.58 -6.91 4.90
CA ALA A 186 -29.00 -6.38 3.61
C ALA A 186 -27.84 -6.36 2.62
N VAL A 187 -26.63 -5.97 3.05
CA VAL A 187 -25.42 -6.05 2.20
C VAL A 187 -25.21 -7.46 1.67
N GLY A 188 -25.27 -8.48 2.53
CA GLY A 188 -25.16 -9.89 2.13
C GLY A 188 -26.27 -10.33 1.17
N SER A 189 -27.51 -9.91 1.43
CA SER A 189 -28.67 -10.21 0.57
C SER A 189 -28.53 -9.58 -0.83
N PHE A 190 -27.97 -8.37 -0.88
CA PHE A 190 -27.82 -7.63 -2.13
C PHE A 190 -26.59 -8.05 -2.88
N LEU A 191 -25.41 -8.15 -2.27
CA LEU A 191 -24.15 -8.40 -2.98
C LEU A 191 -23.75 -9.88 -3.01
N GLY A 192 -24.42 -10.73 -2.24
CA GLY A 192 -24.06 -12.13 -2.06
C GLY A 192 -22.97 -12.28 -1.01
N LYS A 193 -22.26 -13.41 -1.05
CA LYS A 193 -21.21 -13.75 -0.08
C LYS A 193 -20.07 -12.70 -0.12
N ALA A 194 -19.51 -12.41 1.05
CA ALA A 194 -18.31 -11.60 1.19
C ALA A 194 -17.19 -12.13 0.27
N ARG A 195 -16.54 -11.21 -0.46
CA ARG A 195 -15.48 -11.55 -1.42
C ARG A 195 -14.12 -11.65 -0.73
N PHE A 196 -13.91 -10.81 0.27
CA PHE A 196 -12.70 -10.76 1.05
C PHE A 196 -13.01 -11.14 2.48
N ARG A 197 -12.10 -11.88 3.10
CA ARG A 197 -12.13 -12.10 4.55
C ARG A 197 -11.27 -11.02 5.17
N PRO A 198 -11.75 -10.34 6.24
CA PRO A 198 -10.89 -9.45 7.01
C PRO A 198 -9.64 -10.20 7.43
N TRP A 199 -8.48 -9.58 7.26
CA TRP A 199 -7.25 -10.08 7.87
C TRP A 199 -7.46 -10.11 9.38
N ARG A 200 -7.22 -11.26 10.01
CA ARG A 200 -7.37 -11.39 11.46
C ARG A 200 -5.99 -11.56 12.07
N ALA A 201 -5.50 -10.50 12.71
CA ALA A 201 -4.30 -10.52 13.55
C ALA A 201 -4.36 -11.52 14.73
N THR A 202 -5.53 -12.12 14.99
CA THR A 202 -5.78 -13.12 16.06
C THR A 202 -5.40 -14.56 15.71
N GLU A 203 -4.61 -14.80 14.66
CA GLU A 203 -4.09 -16.15 14.40
C GLU A 203 -3.02 -16.53 15.41
N LYS A 204 -2.95 -17.82 15.76
CA LYS A 204 -1.96 -18.32 16.73
C LYS A 204 -0.55 -18.20 16.14
N PRO A 205 0.49 -18.00 16.97
CA PRO A 205 1.87 -18.07 16.51
C PRO A 205 2.14 -19.35 15.71
N GLU A 206 2.82 -19.22 14.57
CA GLU A 206 3.06 -20.33 13.64
C GLU A 206 4.55 -20.46 13.32
N VAL A 207 5.00 -21.68 13.12
CA VAL A 207 6.39 -21.99 12.76
C VAL A 207 6.56 -21.84 11.26
N GLY A 208 7.57 -21.08 10.84
CA GLY A 208 7.93 -20.91 9.44
C GLY A 208 7.06 -19.91 8.70
N VAL A 209 6.19 -19.16 9.37
CA VAL A 209 5.37 -18.12 8.74
C VAL A 209 5.63 -16.79 9.42
N SER A 210 5.87 -15.73 8.64
CA SER A 210 6.06 -14.38 9.17
C SER A 210 5.30 -13.34 8.36
N THR A 211 4.87 -12.28 9.03
CA THR A 211 4.08 -11.22 8.43
C THR A 211 4.97 -10.03 8.06
N GLY A 212 5.00 -9.72 6.77
CA GLY A 212 5.73 -8.61 6.18
C GLY A 212 4.82 -7.52 5.63
N LEU A 213 5.41 -6.35 5.38
CA LEU A 213 4.73 -5.23 4.74
C LEU A 213 5.33 -4.97 3.36
N ALA A 214 4.46 -4.92 2.35
CA ALA A 214 4.83 -4.53 0.99
C ALA A 214 4.23 -3.20 0.60
N TRP A 215 4.90 -2.56 -0.36
CA TRP A 215 4.40 -1.40 -1.05
C TRP A 215 4.10 -1.79 -2.50
N THR A 216 2.90 -1.46 -2.97
CA THR A 216 2.48 -1.69 -4.35
C THR A 216 2.01 -0.37 -4.96
N ALA A 217 1.83 -0.34 -6.29
CA ALA A 217 1.22 0.81 -6.97
C ALA A 217 -0.21 1.13 -6.50
N PHE A 218 -0.87 0.20 -5.81
CA PHE A 218 -2.21 0.40 -5.24
C PHE A 218 -2.17 0.70 -3.73
N GLY A 219 -0.99 1.00 -3.18
CA GLY A 219 -0.75 1.27 -1.76
C GLY A 219 -0.11 0.09 -1.03
N GLY A 220 -0.06 0.20 0.30
CA GLY A 220 0.56 -0.82 1.15
C GLY A 220 -0.31 -2.07 1.34
N GLU A 221 0.35 -3.21 1.53
CA GLU A 221 -0.26 -4.54 1.65
C GLU A 221 0.45 -5.40 2.70
N ILE A 222 -0.31 -6.27 3.37
CA ILE A 222 0.24 -7.33 4.21
C ILE A 222 0.62 -8.51 3.33
N LEU A 223 1.83 -9.03 3.52
CA LEU A 223 2.28 -10.25 2.88
C LEU A 223 2.71 -11.27 3.93
N GLU A 224 2.30 -12.52 3.74
CA GLU A 224 2.89 -13.64 4.48
C GLU A 224 4.08 -14.20 3.72
N THR A 225 5.13 -14.53 4.47
CA THR A 225 6.22 -15.34 3.95
C THR A 225 6.20 -16.67 4.67
N GLU A 226 6.03 -17.73 3.90
CA GLU A 226 6.02 -19.11 4.37
C GLU A 226 7.33 -19.80 4.01
N VAL A 227 7.87 -20.58 4.93
CA VAL A 227 9.08 -21.36 4.76
C VAL A 227 8.84 -22.80 5.18
N SER A 228 9.10 -23.72 4.26
CA SER A 228 9.08 -25.15 4.53
C SER A 228 10.48 -25.75 4.46
N LEU A 229 10.76 -26.67 5.39
CA LEU A 229 12.00 -27.43 5.46
C LEU A 229 11.72 -28.88 5.07
N MET A 230 12.35 -29.35 4.00
CA MET A 230 12.17 -30.70 3.47
C MET A 230 13.50 -31.44 3.49
N ARG A 231 13.52 -32.76 3.75
CA ARG A 231 14.75 -33.55 3.58
C ARG A 231 15.18 -33.49 2.11
N GLY A 232 16.45 -33.16 1.87
CA GLY A 232 16.92 -32.86 0.53
C GLY A 232 18.43 -32.75 0.44
N SER A 233 18.91 -32.01 -0.56
CA SER A 233 20.33 -31.87 -0.89
C SER A 233 20.83 -30.42 -0.76
N GLY A 234 20.08 -29.55 -0.07
CA GLY A 234 20.45 -28.16 0.17
C GLY A 234 19.97 -27.16 -0.89
N LYS A 235 18.92 -27.49 -1.65
CA LYS A 235 18.36 -26.60 -2.66
C LYS A 235 17.54 -25.48 -2.02
N LEU A 236 17.64 -24.28 -2.59
CA LEU A 236 16.76 -23.15 -2.30
C LEU A 236 15.70 -23.04 -3.40
N ILE A 237 14.44 -23.22 -3.03
CA ILE A 237 13.28 -23.12 -3.91
C ILE A 237 12.54 -21.82 -3.56
N LEU A 238 12.34 -20.97 -4.56
CA LEU A 238 11.67 -19.68 -4.41
C LEU A 238 10.40 -19.66 -5.26
N THR A 239 9.26 -19.33 -4.65
CA THR A 239 7.95 -19.30 -5.34
C THR A 239 7.14 -18.08 -4.92
N GLY A 240 6.17 -17.67 -5.76
CA GLY A 240 5.35 -16.47 -5.50
C GLY A 240 5.55 -15.30 -6.48
N LYS A 241 6.17 -15.57 -7.64
CA LYS A 241 6.59 -14.56 -8.64
C LYS A 241 7.51 -13.48 -8.05
N LEU A 242 8.59 -13.93 -7.42
CA LEU A 242 9.62 -13.05 -6.88
C LEU A 242 10.49 -12.50 -8.01
N GLY A 243 10.66 -11.18 -8.07
CA GLY A 243 11.62 -10.52 -8.95
C GLY A 243 13.07 -10.79 -8.54
N GLU A 244 14.02 -10.33 -9.34
CA GLU A 244 15.44 -10.64 -9.15
C GLU A 244 15.97 -10.10 -7.81
N VAL A 245 15.59 -8.89 -7.43
CA VAL A 245 16.04 -8.24 -6.17
C VAL A 245 15.52 -8.98 -4.95
N MET A 246 14.27 -9.45 -5.02
CA MET A 246 13.68 -10.23 -3.94
C MET A 246 14.31 -11.62 -3.81
N GLN A 247 14.71 -12.24 -4.93
CA GLN A 247 15.47 -13.49 -4.91
C GLN A 247 16.87 -13.32 -4.30
N GLU A 248 17.54 -12.21 -4.57
CA GLU A 248 18.83 -11.87 -3.92
C GLU A 248 18.65 -11.69 -2.41
N SER A 249 17.59 -11.01 -1.99
CA SER A 249 17.25 -10.83 -0.57
C SER A 249 16.99 -12.17 0.14
N ALA A 250 16.31 -13.10 -0.53
CA ALA A 250 16.13 -14.47 -0.01
C ALA A 250 17.47 -15.20 0.19
N ARG A 251 18.40 -15.07 -0.76
CA ARG A 251 19.75 -15.66 -0.65
C ARG A 251 20.57 -15.01 0.47
N ALA A 252 20.44 -13.70 0.66
CA ALA A 252 21.07 -12.98 1.75
C ALA A 252 20.56 -13.46 3.11
N ALA A 253 19.24 -13.67 3.25
CA ALA A 253 18.62 -14.22 4.46
C ALA A 253 19.12 -15.65 4.78
N VAL A 254 19.24 -16.53 3.77
CA VAL A 254 19.83 -17.87 3.95
C VAL A 254 21.30 -17.78 4.37
N SER A 255 22.06 -16.87 3.77
CA SER A 255 23.47 -16.67 4.10
C SER A 255 23.66 -16.16 5.53
N TYR A 256 22.81 -15.22 5.96
CA TYR A 256 22.74 -14.75 7.33
C TYR A 256 22.48 -15.91 8.30
N LEU A 257 21.44 -16.70 8.05
CA LEU A 257 21.07 -17.85 8.87
C LEU A 257 22.24 -18.83 9.03
N ARG A 258 22.90 -19.18 7.92
CA ARG A 258 24.09 -20.05 7.94
C ARG A 258 25.22 -19.46 8.78
N SER A 259 25.50 -18.17 8.62
CA SER A 259 26.56 -17.48 9.38
C SER A 259 26.30 -17.39 10.89
N ARG A 260 25.04 -17.56 11.31
CA ARG A 260 24.58 -17.44 12.70
C ARG A 260 24.06 -18.76 13.28
N ALA A 261 24.22 -19.89 12.58
CA ALA A 261 23.62 -21.16 12.96
C ALA A 261 23.98 -21.58 14.41
N ASP A 262 25.27 -21.49 14.77
CA ASP A 262 25.76 -21.83 16.11
C ASP A 262 25.10 -20.97 17.21
N LEU A 263 25.05 -19.65 16.99
CA LEU A 263 24.48 -18.69 17.94
C LEU A 263 22.98 -18.87 18.11
N LEU A 264 22.29 -19.36 17.08
CA LEU A 264 20.85 -19.60 17.07
C LEU A 264 20.48 -21.03 17.53
N GLY A 265 21.46 -21.86 17.90
CA GLY A 265 21.22 -23.24 18.33
C GLY A 265 20.79 -24.18 17.20
N ILE A 266 21.12 -23.84 15.96
CA ILE A 266 20.76 -24.56 14.73
C ILE A 266 21.92 -25.48 14.33
N ASP A 267 21.63 -26.69 13.84
CA ASP A 267 22.64 -27.60 13.25
C ASP A 267 23.35 -26.86 12.10
N PRO A 268 24.67 -26.58 12.16
CA PRO A 268 25.38 -25.89 11.07
C PRO A 268 25.28 -26.60 9.72
N GLU A 269 25.08 -27.92 9.73
CA GLU A 269 24.90 -28.74 8.53
C GLU A 269 23.44 -28.84 8.07
N PHE A 270 22.50 -28.10 8.69
CA PHE A 270 21.07 -28.18 8.36
C PHE A 270 20.83 -27.97 6.87
N SER A 271 21.59 -27.07 6.26
CA SER A 271 21.41 -26.64 4.89
C SER A 271 21.94 -27.60 3.85
N ASP A 272 22.68 -28.64 4.24
CA ASP A 272 23.15 -29.69 3.34
C ASP A 272 22.18 -30.88 3.35
N LYS A 273 21.49 -31.07 4.49
CA LYS A 273 20.54 -32.17 4.73
C LYS A 273 19.11 -31.84 4.31
N HIS A 274 18.81 -30.55 4.11
CA HIS A 274 17.46 -30.08 3.85
C HIS A 274 17.38 -29.08 2.69
N ASP A 275 16.36 -29.24 1.87
CA ASP A 275 15.93 -28.22 0.92
C ASP A 275 15.05 -27.18 1.65
N LEU A 276 15.26 -25.91 1.30
CA LEU A 276 14.51 -24.77 1.81
C LEU A 276 13.56 -24.28 0.73
N HIS A 277 12.27 -24.19 1.05
CA HIS A 277 11.28 -23.62 0.13
C HIS A 277 10.66 -22.38 0.75
N ILE A 278 10.94 -21.22 0.16
CA ILE A 278 10.34 -19.94 0.51
C ILE A 278 9.19 -19.65 -0.46
N HIS A 279 8.00 -19.44 0.09
CA HIS A 279 6.80 -19.08 -0.64
C HIS A 279 6.29 -17.73 -0.15
N VAL A 280 6.03 -16.82 -1.09
CA VAL A 280 5.30 -15.58 -0.81
C VAL A 280 3.99 -15.63 -1.60
N PRO A 281 2.84 -15.92 -0.95
CA PRO A 281 1.54 -16.05 -1.60
C PRO A 281 1.14 -14.82 -2.43
N GLU A 282 0.08 -14.95 -3.23
CA GLU A 282 -0.40 -13.98 -4.24
C GLU A 282 0.47 -13.91 -5.51
N GLY A 283 0.64 -15.06 -6.17
CA GLY A 283 1.47 -15.22 -7.38
C GLY A 283 0.94 -14.58 -8.67
N ALA A 284 -0.03 -13.67 -8.62
CA ALA A 284 -0.49 -12.94 -9.80
C ALA A 284 0.32 -11.65 -10.03
N ILE A 285 0.71 -10.97 -8.94
CA ILE A 285 1.38 -9.66 -8.93
C ILE A 285 2.88 -9.90 -8.70
N PRO A 286 3.77 -9.43 -9.61
CA PRO A 286 5.21 -9.49 -9.37
C PRO A 286 5.59 -8.76 -8.09
N LYS A 287 6.41 -9.40 -7.25
CA LYS A 287 6.92 -8.82 -6.01
C LYS A 287 8.42 -8.61 -6.18
N ASP A 288 8.81 -7.35 -6.31
CA ASP A 288 10.22 -6.99 -6.51
C ASP A 288 10.58 -5.85 -5.57
N GLY A 289 11.70 -6.01 -4.88
CA GLY A 289 12.17 -5.07 -3.86
C GLY A 289 12.81 -5.77 -2.65
N PRO A 290 13.82 -5.16 -2.02
CA PRO A 290 14.59 -5.80 -0.96
C PRO A 290 13.92 -5.76 0.42
N SER A 291 12.80 -5.04 0.54
CA SER A 291 12.17 -4.69 1.81
C SER A 291 11.54 -5.83 2.62
N ALA A 292 11.58 -7.06 2.10
CA ALA A 292 11.12 -8.29 2.77
C ALA A 292 12.29 -9.12 3.36
N GLY A 293 13.51 -8.60 3.33
CA GLY A 293 14.71 -9.31 3.81
C GLY A 293 14.58 -9.82 5.24
N ILE A 294 14.18 -8.95 6.17
CA ILE A 294 14.01 -9.34 7.58
C ILE A 294 12.81 -10.27 7.80
N THR A 295 11.76 -10.15 6.98
CA THR A 295 10.59 -11.05 6.99
C THR A 295 11.02 -12.47 6.60
N MET A 296 11.70 -12.60 5.45
CA MET A 296 12.23 -13.89 4.98
C MET A 296 13.20 -14.52 5.97
N ALA A 297 14.11 -13.72 6.53
CA ALA A 297 15.06 -14.20 7.54
C ALA A 297 14.35 -14.71 8.81
N THR A 298 13.29 -14.02 9.27
CA THR A 298 12.51 -14.45 10.44
C THR A 298 11.79 -15.77 10.18
N ALA A 299 11.09 -15.91 9.05
CA ALA A 299 10.43 -17.17 8.69
C ALA A 299 11.42 -18.33 8.53
N LEU A 300 12.60 -18.06 7.95
CA LEU A 300 13.69 -19.04 7.82
C LEU A 300 14.20 -19.51 9.19
N VAL A 301 14.54 -18.57 10.08
CA VAL A 301 15.00 -18.88 11.45
C VAL A 301 13.93 -19.68 12.18
N SER A 302 12.66 -19.27 12.07
CA SER A 302 11.53 -19.96 12.67
C SER A 302 11.39 -21.40 12.16
N ALA A 303 11.39 -21.62 10.85
CA ALA A 303 11.22 -22.95 10.25
C ALA A 303 12.32 -23.94 10.66
N VAL A 304 13.55 -23.45 10.81
CA VAL A 304 14.73 -24.27 11.16
C VAL A 304 14.84 -24.49 12.66
N SER A 305 14.64 -23.44 13.48
CA SER A 305 14.69 -23.55 14.95
C SER A 305 13.42 -24.15 15.57
N LYS A 306 12.34 -24.27 14.80
CA LYS A 306 10.99 -24.64 15.27
C LYS A 306 10.40 -23.66 16.29
N SER A 307 10.89 -22.42 16.30
CA SER A 307 10.38 -21.34 17.16
C SER A 307 9.22 -20.62 16.47
N PRO A 308 8.00 -20.57 17.04
CA PRO A 308 6.86 -19.89 16.40
C PRO A 308 7.09 -18.38 16.27
N VAL A 309 6.63 -17.80 15.16
CA VAL A 309 6.60 -16.34 14.96
C VAL A 309 5.26 -15.80 15.41
N ARG A 310 5.28 -14.65 16.09
CA ARG A 310 4.11 -13.85 16.44
C ARG A 310 3.35 -13.41 15.18
N ARG A 311 2.01 -13.46 15.24
CA ARG A 311 1.10 -13.05 14.14
C ARG A 311 0.53 -11.65 14.33
N ASP A 312 0.72 -11.07 15.52
CA ASP A 312 0.32 -9.71 15.90
C ASP A 312 1.41 -8.66 15.61
N VAL A 313 2.51 -9.06 14.95
CA VAL A 313 3.63 -8.19 14.57
C VAL A 313 3.82 -8.23 13.05
N ALA A 314 3.97 -7.06 12.42
CA ALA A 314 4.38 -6.94 11.03
C ALA A 314 5.74 -6.24 10.91
N MET A 315 6.53 -6.62 9.92
CA MET A 315 7.89 -6.10 9.77
C MET A 315 8.25 -5.74 8.33
N THR A 316 9.16 -4.79 8.15
CA THR A 316 9.76 -4.49 6.85
C THR A 316 11.19 -4.00 7.03
N GLY A 317 12.08 -4.34 6.10
CA GLY A 317 13.48 -4.00 6.19
C GLY A 317 14.30 -4.84 5.24
N GLU A 318 15.32 -4.23 4.64
CA GLU A 318 16.33 -4.96 3.90
C GLU A 318 17.36 -5.55 4.87
N ILE A 319 17.86 -6.75 4.57
CA ILE A 319 18.85 -7.44 5.39
C ILE A 319 20.18 -7.53 4.64
N THR A 320 21.27 -7.21 5.33
CA THR A 320 22.63 -7.46 4.82
C THR A 320 23.14 -8.84 5.23
N LEU A 321 24.19 -9.33 4.58
CA LEU A 321 24.86 -10.59 4.96
C LEU A 321 25.38 -10.60 6.42
N ARG A 322 25.61 -9.42 7.01
CA ARG A 322 26.08 -9.28 8.40
C ARG A 322 24.94 -9.15 9.42
N GLY A 323 23.69 -9.14 8.96
CA GLY A 323 22.51 -8.96 9.81
C GLY A 323 22.18 -7.52 10.17
N LYS A 324 22.76 -6.51 9.50
CA LYS A 324 22.26 -5.13 9.62
C LYS A 324 20.92 -5.00 8.88
N VAL A 325 20.02 -4.20 9.45
CA VAL A 325 18.73 -3.83 8.87
C VAL A 325 18.84 -2.45 8.22
N LEU A 326 18.53 -2.37 6.93
CA LEU A 326 18.64 -1.13 6.14
C LEU A 326 17.27 -0.48 5.91
N PRO A 327 17.21 0.85 5.72
CA PRO A 327 15.96 1.57 5.52
C PRO A 327 15.23 1.16 4.23
N VAL A 328 13.91 1.31 4.25
CA VAL A 328 13.03 0.98 3.13
C VAL A 328 12.06 2.12 2.84
N GLY A 329 11.56 2.20 1.61
CA GLY A 329 10.55 3.18 1.22
C GLY A 329 9.12 2.76 1.61
N GLY A 330 8.20 3.73 1.48
CA GLY A 330 6.75 3.51 1.60
C GLY A 330 6.24 3.27 3.02
N ILE A 331 6.93 3.81 4.05
CA ILE A 331 6.59 3.59 5.47
C ILE A 331 5.15 4.00 5.78
N LYS A 332 4.70 5.15 5.27
CA LYS A 332 3.32 5.62 5.42
C LYS A 332 2.31 4.58 4.96
N ASP A 333 2.41 4.14 3.72
CA ASP A 333 1.47 3.17 3.13
C ASP A 333 1.53 1.80 3.81
N LYS A 334 2.72 1.35 4.21
CA LYS A 334 2.95 0.10 4.94
C LYS A 334 2.33 0.15 6.34
N ALA A 335 2.50 1.25 7.07
CA ALA A 335 1.89 1.45 8.38
C ALA A 335 0.35 1.48 8.28
N LEU A 336 -0.19 2.17 7.28
CA LEU A 336 -1.63 2.16 6.99
C LEU A 336 -2.15 0.76 6.66
N ALA A 337 -1.37 -0.05 5.95
CA ALA A 337 -1.74 -1.43 5.65
C ALA A 337 -1.82 -2.32 6.89
N ALA A 338 -0.84 -2.19 7.79
CA ALA A 338 -0.82 -2.91 9.06
C ALA A 338 -2.01 -2.53 9.94
N PHE A 339 -2.26 -1.23 10.07
CA PHE A 339 -3.40 -0.70 10.81
C PHE A 339 -4.74 -1.22 10.25
N ARG A 340 -4.94 -1.21 8.92
CA ARG A 340 -6.14 -1.78 8.28
C ARG A 340 -6.28 -3.29 8.51
N ALA A 341 -5.17 -3.99 8.70
CA ALA A 341 -5.14 -5.42 8.98
C ALA A 341 -5.31 -5.75 10.47
N GLY A 342 -5.46 -4.73 11.33
CA GLY A 342 -5.55 -4.88 12.78
C GLY A 342 -4.23 -5.29 13.45
N ILE A 343 -3.10 -5.09 12.78
CA ILE A 343 -1.76 -5.34 13.32
C ILE A 343 -1.24 -4.03 13.89
N ASN A 344 -1.12 -3.97 15.20
CA ASN A 344 -0.73 -2.74 15.90
C ASN A 344 0.77 -2.68 16.21
N GLU A 345 1.50 -3.79 16.13
CA GLU A 345 2.93 -3.83 16.44
C GLU A 345 3.77 -3.92 15.15
N LEU A 346 4.68 -2.97 14.97
CA LEU A 346 5.52 -2.84 13.79
C LEU A 346 7.00 -2.92 14.12
N ILE A 347 7.77 -3.66 13.33
CA ILE A 347 9.24 -3.64 13.36
C ILE A 347 9.73 -2.91 12.11
N LEU A 348 10.36 -1.75 12.31
CA LEU A 348 10.87 -0.88 11.25
C LEU A 348 12.38 -0.63 11.41
N PRO A 349 13.13 -0.37 10.33
CA PRO A 349 14.53 0.01 10.41
C PRO A 349 14.68 1.32 11.19
N ARG A 350 15.74 1.44 12.00
CA ARG A 350 16.03 2.65 12.79
C ARG A 350 16.07 3.92 11.95
N GLU A 351 16.66 3.85 10.77
CA GLU A 351 16.78 5.00 9.87
C GLU A 351 15.45 5.50 9.28
N ASN A 352 14.37 4.72 9.40
CA ASN A 352 13.02 5.09 8.97
C ASN A 352 12.20 5.83 10.05
N GLU A 353 12.77 6.12 11.22
CA GLU A 353 12.07 6.81 12.31
C GLU A 353 11.49 8.17 11.88
N LYS A 354 12.26 8.92 11.07
CA LYS A 354 11.83 10.19 10.46
C LYS A 354 10.59 10.06 9.56
N ASP A 355 10.42 8.92 8.90
CA ASP A 355 9.33 8.72 7.92
C ASP A 355 8.00 8.42 8.62
N LEU A 356 8.01 8.22 9.94
CA LEU A 356 6.80 8.04 10.73
C LEU A 356 6.01 9.35 10.86
N GLU A 357 6.65 10.51 10.70
CA GLU A 357 5.97 11.82 10.73
C GLU A 357 4.87 11.96 9.66
N ASP A 358 5.04 11.27 8.52
CA ASP A 358 4.11 11.25 7.40
C ASP A 358 2.86 10.39 7.66
N VAL A 359 2.87 9.57 8.73
CA VAL A 359 1.71 8.75 9.13
C VAL A 359 0.68 9.62 9.86
N PRO A 360 -0.62 9.51 9.55
CA PRO A 360 -1.67 10.23 10.28
C PRO A 360 -1.60 9.99 11.79
N ALA A 361 -1.82 11.03 12.60
CA ALA A 361 -1.75 10.95 14.07
C ALA A 361 -2.67 9.84 14.63
N GLU A 362 -3.89 9.72 14.09
CA GLU A 362 -4.85 8.69 14.47
C GLU A 362 -4.33 7.25 14.30
N VAL A 363 -3.39 7.03 13.38
CA VAL A 363 -2.76 5.72 13.17
C VAL A 363 -1.51 5.60 14.04
N ARG A 364 -0.67 6.64 14.11
CA ARG A 364 0.53 6.66 14.96
C ARG A 364 0.21 6.41 16.43
N ASP A 365 -0.88 6.97 16.94
CA ASP A 365 -1.26 6.87 18.36
C ASP A 365 -1.67 5.45 18.75
N VAL A 366 -2.05 4.61 17.78
CA VAL A 366 -2.45 3.21 18.00
C VAL A 366 -1.29 2.24 17.74
N LEU A 367 -0.38 2.59 16.83
CA LEU A 367 0.73 1.73 16.44
C LEU A 367 1.87 1.75 17.47
N GLN A 368 2.27 0.57 17.91
CA GLN A 368 3.52 0.36 18.65
C GLN A 368 4.64 0.06 17.65
N VAL A 369 5.58 0.99 17.51
CA VAL A 369 6.69 0.87 16.54
C VAL A 369 8.00 0.56 17.25
N HIS A 370 8.67 -0.51 16.81
CA HIS A 370 9.98 -0.94 17.27
C HIS A 370 11.02 -0.63 16.19
N PHE A 371 11.93 0.29 16.49
CA PHE A 371 13.02 0.66 15.60
C PHE A 371 14.25 -0.21 15.85
N VAL A 372 14.71 -0.91 14.80
CA VAL A 372 15.78 -1.90 14.90
C VAL A 372 16.96 -1.59 13.98
N GLU A 373 18.16 -1.95 14.41
CA GLU A 373 19.39 -1.84 13.59
C GLU A 373 19.91 -3.21 13.14
N SER A 374 19.55 -4.26 13.87
CA SER A 374 20.04 -5.62 13.66
C SER A 374 18.93 -6.66 13.55
N MET A 375 19.22 -7.72 12.80
CA MET A 375 18.34 -8.88 12.68
C MET A 375 18.17 -9.62 14.03
N ASP A 376 19.14 -9.51 14.93
CA ASP A 376 19.03 -10.08 16.27
C ASP A 376 17.91 -9.41 17.09
N GLU A 377 17.75 -8.09 16.97
CA GLU A 377 16.61 -7.38 17.57
C GLU A 377 15.28 -7.79 16.94
N VAL A 378 15.24 -7.93 15.60
CA VAL A 378 14.04 -8.40 14.88
C VAL A 378 13.59 -9.75 15.43
N LEU A 379 14.51 -10.72 15.55
CA LEU A 379 14.20 -12.07 16.03
C LEU A 379 13.67 -12.07 17.47
N ARG A 380 14.23 -11.24 18.35
CA ARG A 380 13.76 -11.13 19.75
C ARG A 380 12.32 -10.59 19.84
N LEU A 381 11.97 -9.64 18.98
CA LEU A 381 10.63 -9.03 18.97
C LEU A 381 9.59 -9.92 18.29
N ALA A 382 9.99 -10.63 17.24
CA ALA A 382 9.09 -11.38 16.37
C ALA A 382 8.82 -12.83 16.82
N LEU A 383 9.75 -13.49 17.52
CA LEU A 383 9.55 -14.88 17.95
C LEU A 383 8.76 -14.95 19.27
N ALA A 384 7.82 -15.89 19.37
CA ALA A 384 6.93 -16.06 20.51
C ALA A 384 7.56 -16.81 21.71
N GLY A 385 8.88 -17.07 21.68
CA GLY A 385 9.61 -17.77 22.74
C GLY A 385 11.12 -17.47 22.69
N GLU A 386 11.83 -17.85 23.75
CA GLU A 386 13.29 -17.71 23.81
C GLU A 386 13.95 -18.67 22.81
N LEU A 387 14.83 -18.13 21.97
CA LEU A 387 15.76 -18.94 21.18
C LEU A 387 16.59 -19.77 22.15
N ALA A 388 16.63 -21.09 21.98
CA ALA A 388 17.43 -21.97 22.80
C ALA A 388 18.94 -21.70 22.54
N SER A 389 19.51 -20.70 23.21
CA SER A 389 20.95 -20.46 23.16
C SER A 389 21.62 -21.64 23.86
N LYS A 390 22.39 -22.44 23.13
CA LYS A 390 23.32 -23.38 23.77
C LYS A 390 24.51 -22.56 24.24
N GLY A 391 24.70 -22.54 25.55
CA GLY A 391 25.66 -21.66 26.24
C GLY A 391 27.09 -21.71 25.68
N GLY A 392 27.73 -20.55 25.71
CA GLY A 392 29.12 -20.33 25.37
C GLY A 392 29.46 -18.85 25.37
N ASP A 393 29.87 -18.36 26.54
CA ASP A 393 30.46 -17.05 26.84
C ASP A 393 29.46 -15.91 27.15
N GLU A 394 29.37 -15.60 28.45
CA GLU A 394 28.86 -14.34 28.98
C GLU A 394 29.67 -13.19 28.38
N ARG A 395 29.23 -12.66 27.23
CA ARG A 395 29.41 -11.24 26.95
C ARG A 395 28.08 -10.58 27.20
N GLU A 396 27.97 -9.97 28.38
CA GLU A 396 26.95 -8.98 28.67
C GLU A 396 26.81 -8.05 27.46
N LEU A 397 25.69 -8.17 26.75
CA LEU A 397 25.22 -7.16 25.83
C LEU A 397 24.80 -5.95 26.70
N PRO A 398 25.15 -4.70 26.34
CA PRO A 398 24.92 -3.56 27.22
C PRO A 398 23.44 -3.41 27.54
N SER A 399 23.09 -3.55 28.81
CA SER A 399 21.74 -3.28 29.32
C SER A 399 21.49 -1.78 29.27
N THR A 400 20.55 -1.32 28.46
CA THR A 400 19.97 0.02 28.64
C THR A 400 18.95 -0.04 29.77
N SER A 401 19.42 0.04 31.01
CA SER A 401 18.58 0.34 32.17
C SER A 401 18.38 1.85 32.25
N SER A 402 17.24 2.32 31.73
CA SER A 402 16.68 3.60 32.15
C SER A 402 15.94 3.38 33.47
N GLU A 403 16.60 3.59 34.60
CA GLU A 403 15.89 3.81 35.86
C GLU A 403 15.30 5.23 35.89
N PRO A 404 14.07 5.42 36.41
CA PRO A 404 13.51 6.74 36.64
C PRO A 404 14.13 7.40 37.88
N PRO A 405 14.28 8.73 37.94
CA PRO A 405 14.81 9.39 39.12
C PRO A 405 13.78 9.33 40.25
N MET A 406 14.04 8.49 41.25
CA MET A 406 13.38 8.54 42.55
C MET A 406 13.83 9.80 43.29
N GLY A 407 12.93 10.78 43.39
CA GLY A 407 13.09 11.92 44.28
C GLY A 407 13.12 11.45 45.73
N SER A 408 14.22 11.74 46.43
CA SER A 408 14.26 11.76 47.89
C SER A 408 14.21 13.22 48.34
N GLY A 409 13.18 13.54 49.13
CA GLY A 409 13.06 14.82 49.78
C GLY A 409 13.90 14.89 51.06
N SER A 410 14.07 16.13 51.50
CA SER A 410 14.37 16.59 52.87
C SER A 410 15.81 16.46 53.36
N LEU A 411 16.50 17.60 53.40
CA LEU A 411 17.26 18.03 54.58
C LEU A 411 17.03 19.53 54.83
N ALA A 412 16.64 19.83 56.06
CA ALA A 412 16.44 21.15 56.61
C ALA A 412 17.78 21.86 56.92
N HIS A 413 17.86 23.15 56.60
CA HIS A 413 18.19 24.22 57.55
C HIS A 413 17.92 25.60 56.96
#